data_AF-A0A565CVH0-F1
#
_entry.id   AF-A0A565CVH0-F1
#
_cell.length_a   1.000
_cell.length_b   1.000
_cell.length_c   1.000
_cell.angle_alpha   90.00
_cell.angle_beta   90.00
_cell.angle_gamma   90.00
#
_symmetry.space_group_name_H-M   'P 1'
#
loop_
_entity.id
_entity.type
_entity.pdbx_description
1 polymer ?
#
loop_
_entity_poly.entity_id
_entity_poly.type
_entity_poly.pdbx_seq_one_letter_code
_entity_poly.pdbx_strand_id
1 'polypeptide(L)'
;MTNQTGTLIEIRNVQELGIHKIEQLMDRYGGFDLVIGGSPCNNLAGGNRRTRNGLEGGAHSSLFYDYCRILDAVRNKAARMRRGGL
;
A
#
# COMPACT_ATOMS: atom_id res chain seq x y z
N MET A 1 -15.39 20.13 8.21
CA MET A 1 -14.68 20.13 6.91
C MET A 1 -13.19 20.12 7.20
N THR A 2 -12.39 19.35 6.46
CA THR A 2 -10.96 19.12 6.78
C THR A 2 -10.04 20.28 6.36
N ASN A 3 -10.55 21.31 5.69
CA ASN A 3 -9.79 22.43 5.11
C ASN A 3 -8.55 21.97 4.30
N GLN A 4 -8.60 20.77 3.73
CA GLN A 4 -7.52 20.25 2.90
C GLN A 4 -7.52 20.98 1.55
N THR A 5 -6.35 21.48 1.17
CA THR A 5 -6.10 22.17 -0.11
C THR A 5 -5.34 21.30 -1.13
N GLY A 6 -4.81 20.16 -0.68
CA GLY A 6 -4.11 19.20 -1.53
C GLY A 6 -5.04 18.33 -2.38
N THR A 7 -4.46 17.50 -3.24
CA THR A 7 -5.21 16.54 -4.07
C THR A 7 -5.35 15.20 -3.37
N LEU A 8 -6.59 14.71 -3.22
CA LEU A 8 -6.88 13.34 -2.81
C LEU A 8 -7.15 12.49 -4.06
N ILE A 9 -6.37 11.42 -4.23
CA ILE A 9 -6.57 10.43 -5.29
C ILE A 9 -7.08 9.16 -4.64
N GLU A 10 -8.36 8.85 -4.83
CA GLU A 10 -8.99 7.66 -4.28
C GLU A 10 -8.91 6.50 -5.28
N ILE A 11 -8.38 5.37 -4.81
CA ILE A 11 -8.36 4.10 -5.54
C ILE A 11 -9.09 3.09 -4.67
N ARG A 12 -10.22 2.57 -5.16
CA ARG A 12 -11.15 1.78 -4.35
C ARG A 12 -10.58 0.44 -3.93
N ASN A 13 -9.76 -0.17 -4.78
CA ASN A 13 -9.28 -1.52 -4.57
C ASN A 13 -7.76 -1.59 -4.60
N VAL A 14 -7.15 -2.23 -3.60
CA VAL A 14 -5.68 -2.27 -3.47
C VAL A 14 -5.01 -3.04 -4.61
N GLN A 15 -5.75 -3.96 -5.24
CA GLN A 15 -5.34 -4.73 -6.41
C GLN A 15 -5.20 -3.84 -7.65
N GLU A 16 -5.92 -2.71 -7.74
CA GLU A 16 -5.77 -1.73 -8.83
C GLU A 16 -4.49 -0.90 -8.66
N LEU A 17 -3.92 -0.86 -7.45
CA LEU A 17 -2.64 -0.22 -7.16
C LEU A 17 -1.47 -1.14 -7.52
N GLY A 18 -1.41 -1.54 -8.80
CA GLY A 18 -0.30 -2.29 -9.38
C GLY A 18 0.99 -1.47 -9.52
N ILE A 19 2.12 -2.13 -9.79
CA ILE A 19 3.44 -1.48 -9.92
C ILE A 19 3.39 -0.34 -10.95
N HIS A 20 2.85 -0.58 -12.15
CA HIS A 20 2.72 0.46 -13.18
C HIS A 20 1.91 1.66 -12.73
N LYS A 21 0.81 1.45 -11.99
CA LYS A 21 -0.02 2.55 -11.49
C LYS A 21 0.75 3.38 -10.45
N ILE A 22 1.48 2.73 -9.54
CA ILE A 22 2.33 3.40 -8.54
C ILE A 22 3.37 4.26 -9.24
N GLU A 23 4.07 3.72 -10.23
CA GLU A 23 5.09 4.46 -10.97
C GLU A 23 4.51 5.65 -11.72
N GLN A 24 3.37 5.48 -12.40
CA GLN A 24 2.66 6.56 -13.08
C GLN A 24 2.26 7.69 -12.12
N LEU A 25 1.79 7.35 -10.91
CA LEU A 25 1.46 8.34 -9.88
C LEU A 25 2.72 9.08 -9.43
N MET A 26 3.83 8.37 -9.22
CA MET A 26 5.08 8.97 -8.79
C MET A 26 5.71 9.87 -9.87
N ASP A 27 5.57 9.50 -11.14
CA ASP A 27 6.02 10.33 -12.26
C ASP A 27 5.18 11.59 -12.42
N ARG A 28 3.88 11.51 -12.12
CA ARG A 28 2.94 12.63 -12.27
C ARG A 28 2.98 13.60 -11.09
N TYR A 29 3.12 13.10 -9.87
CA TYR A 29 2.95 13.89 -8.64
C TYR A 29 4.21 13.96 -7.76
N GLY A 30 5.28 13.28 -8.14
CA GLY A 30 6.48 13.13 -7.32
C GLY A 30 6.46 11.87 -6.45
N GLY A 31 7.59 11.60 -5.80
CA GLY A 31 7.73 10.43 -4.94
C GLY A 31 6.87 10.50 -3.68
N PHE A 32 6.75 9.36 -2.98
CA PHE A 32 6.10 9.29 -1.67
C PHE A 32 7.13 9.38 -0.55
N ASP A 33 6.99 10.37 0.34
CA ASP A 33 7.81 10.50 1.55
C ASP A 33 7.35 9.55 2.67
N LEU A 34 6.06 9.23 2.69
CA LEU A 34 5.42 8.38 3.70
C LEU A 34 4.43 7.41 3.04
N VAL A 35 4.58 6.12 3.36
CA VAL A 35 3.63 5.06 2.99
C VAL A 35 3.08 4.48 4.29
N ILE A 36 1.76 4.53 4.46
CA ILE A 36 1.05 3.99 5.63
C ILE A 36 -0.01 3.00 5.17
N GLY A 37 -0.22 1.94 5.95
CA GLY A 37 -1.22 0.93 5.66
C GLY A 37 -1.48 0.02 6.85
N GLY A 38 -2.69 -0.53 6.92
CA GLY A 38 -3.09 -1.53 7.91
C GLY A 38 -3.98 -2.56 7.24
N SER A 39 -3.60 -3.83 7.31
CA SER A 39 -4.47 -4.92 6.85
C SER A 39 -5.61 -5.11 7.85
N PRO A 40 -6.86 -5.33 7.39
CA PRO A 40 -7.99 -5.64 8.27
C PRO A 40 -7.63 -6.76 9.26
N CYS A 41 -7.77 -6.49 10.56
CA CYS A 41 -7.19 -7.31 11.63
C CYS A 41 -8.06 -8.48 12.11
N ASN A 42 -9.06 -8.89 11.33
CA ASN A 42 -10.06 -9.88 11.75
C ASN A 42 -9.46 -11.25 12.15
N ASN A 43 -8.22 -11.58 11.73
CA ASN A 43 -7.52 -12.82 12.07
C ASN A 43 -6.33 -12.65 13.06
N LEU A 44 -6.00 -11.42 13.50
CA LEU A 44 -4.79 -11.12 14.27
C LEU A 44 -5.07 -10.62 15.70
N ALA A 45 -6.29 -10.18 15.99
CA ALA A 45 -6.68 -9.81 17.35
C ALA A 45 -6.93 -11.05 18.21
N GLY A 46 -6.22 -11.16 19.34
CA GLY A 46 -6.28 -12.30 20.28
C GLY A 46 -7.62 -12.57 20.98
N GLY A 47 -8.73 -11.97 20.52
CA GLY A 47 -10.07 -12.12 21.09
C GLY A 47 -10.92 -13.26 20.52
N ASN A 48 -10.59 -13.81 19.34
CA ASN A 48 -11.39 -14.87 18.70
C ASN A 48 -10.70 -16.24 18.79
N ARG A 49 -11.08 -17.03 19.82
CA ARG A 49 -10.52 -18.36 20.14
C ARG A 49 -10.93 -19.48 19.16
N ARG A 50 -11.66 -19.20 18.08
CA ARG A 50 -12.10 -20.21 17.11
C ARG A 50 -11.67 -19.79 15.70
N THR A 51 -10.95 -20.69 15.03
CA THR A 51 -10.35 -20.59 13.67
C THR A 51 -9.14 -19.66 13.53
N ARG A 52 -8.02 -20.04 14.16
CA ARG A 52 -6.67 -19.54 13.81
C ARG A 52 -6.32 -20.03 12.41
N ASN A 53 -6.38 -19.12 11.45
CA ASN A 53 -5.91 -19.36 10.09
C ASN A 53 -4.59 -18.61 9.79
N GLY A 54 -4.07 -17.82 10.74
CA GLY A 54 -2.78 -17.14 10.61
C GLY A 54 -2.69 -16.18 9.42
N LEU A 55 -1.47 -15.91 8.95
CA LEU A 55 -1.16 -15.20 7.70
C LEU A 55 -1.46 -16.04 6.44
N GLU A 56 -1.77 -17.32 6.60
CA GLU A 56 -1.92 -18.27 5.49
C GLU A 56 -3.39 -18.59 5.16
N GLY A 57 -4.35 -18.22 6.00
CA GLY A 57 -5.73 -18.64 5.82
C GLY A 57 -6.68 -17.51 5.40
N GLY A 58 -6.94 -17.48 4.09
CA GLY A 58 -8.10 -16.84 3.47
C GLY A 58 -7.83 -15.43 2.90
N ALA A 59 -8.74 -15.00 2.01
CA ALA A 59 -8.72 -13.76 1.21
C ALA A 59 -8.50 -12.42 1.96
N HIS A 60 -8.35 -12.45 3.29
CA HIS A 60 -8.05 -11.29 4.12
C HIS A 60 -6.57 -11.18 4.50
N SER A 61 -5.78 -12.27 4.45
CA SER A 61 -4.33 -12.22 4.65
C SER A 61 -3.55 -11.74 3.43
N SER A 62 -4.17 -11.76 2.24
CA SER A 62 -3.59 -11.22 1.00
C SER A 62 -3.32 -9.72 1.07
N LEU A 63 -4.11 -8.98 1.86
CA LEU A 63 -3.98 -7.52 2.01
C LEU A 63 -2.65 -7.12 2.69
N PHE A 64 -2.10 -7.99 3.54
CA PHE A 64 -0.76 -7.80 4.10
C PHE A 64 0.31 -7.87 3.00
N TYR A 65 0.22 -8.88 2.12
CA TYR A 65 1.13 -9.03 1.00
C TYR A 65 0.99 -7.90 -0.03
N ASP A 66 -0.22 -7.37 -0.22
CA ASP A 66 -0.44 -6.18 -1.05
C ASP A 66 0.31 -4.96 -0.51
N TYR A 67 0.31 -4.75 0.81
CA TYR A 67 1.11 -3.67 1.41
C TYR A 67 2.61 -3.85 1.14
N CYS A 68 3.16 -5.05 1.33
CA CYS A 68 4.57 -5.33 1.03
C CYS A 68 4.89 -5.06 -0.44
N ARG A 69 4.05 -5.53 -1.36
CA ARG A 69 4.17 -5.31 -2.81
C ARG A 69 4.19 -3.82 -3.15
N ILE A 70 3.28 -3.03 -2.57
CA ILE A 70 3.20 -1.58 -2.79
C ILE A 70 4.45 -0.89 -2.25
N LEU A 71 4.87 -1.24 -1.03
CA LEU A 71 6.05 -0.65 -0.39
C LEU A 71 7.32 -0.90 -1.22
N ASP A 72 7.51 -2.11 -1.72
CA ASP A 72 8.67 -2.44 -2.55
C ASP A 72 8.64 -1.70 -3.90
N ALA A 73 7.47 -1.57 -4.53
CA ALA A 73 7.33 -0.80 -5.76
C ALA A 73 7.71 0.68 -5.56
N VAL A 74 7.22 1.31 -4.48
CA VAL A 74 7.56 2.69 -4.13
C VAL A 74 9.06 2.84 -3.87
N ARG A 75 9.66 1.96 -3.07
CA ARG A 75 11.10 2.01 -2.75
C ARG A 75 11.97 1.87 -4.00
N ASN A 76 11.62 0.94 -4.89
CA ASN A 76 12.36 0.70 -6.13
C ASN A 76 12.27 1.91 -7.07
N LYS A 77 11.08 2.48 -7.27
CA LYS A 77 10.91 3.70 -8.07
C LYS A 77 11.66 4.87 -7.46
N ALA A 78 11.53 5.10 -6.15
CA ALA A 78 12.22 6.17 -5.44
C ALA A 78 13.75 6.06 -5.58
N ALA A 79 14.31 4.85 -5.48
CA ALA A 79 15.73 4.61 -5.70
C ALA A 79 16.17 4.98 -7.13
N ARG A 80 15.35 4.71 -8.15
CA ARG A 80 15.62 5.10 -9.54
C ARG A 80 15.53 6.62 -9.73
N MET A 81 14.53 7.27 -9.15
CA MET A 81 14.38 8.73 -9.22
C MET A 81 15.58 9.47 -8.60
N ARG A 82 16.12 8.96 -7.49
CA ARG A 82 17.33 9.52 -6.86
C ARG A 82 18.59 9.35 -7.71
N ARG A 83 18.66 8.32 -8.55
CA ARG A 83 19.81 8.03 -9.43
C ARG A 83 19.73 8.78 -10.77
N GLY A 84 18.54 9.16 -11.20
CA GLY A 84 18.30 9.91 -12.45
C GLY A 84 18.34 11.42 -12.30
N GLY A 85 18.66 11.95 -11.12
CA GLY A 85 18.89 13.39 -10.90
C GLY A 85 20.33 13.77 -11.25
N LEU A 86 20.64 13.83 -12.55
CA LEU A 86 21.84 14.46 -13.13
C LEU A 86 21.48 15.06 -14.48
#